data_AF-A0A1B1BMW2-F1
#
_entry.id   AF-A0A1B1BMW2-F1
#
_cell.length_a   1.000
_cell.length_b   1.000
_cell.length_c   1.000
_cell.angle_alpha   90.00
_cell.angle_beta   90.00
_cell.angle_gamma   90.00
#
_symmetry.space_group_name_H-M   'P 1'
#
loop_
_entity.id
_entity.type
_entity.pdbx_description
1 polymer ?
#
loop_
_entity_poly.entity_id
_entity_poly.type
_entity_poly.pdbx_seq_one_letter_code
_entity_poly.pdbx_strand_id
1 'polypeptide(L)'
;MSAHPAAILRRIRHAPRPAESDRGITLIELLVSMMLLGLIMAMVTGLYLSMSRSVSLGQSMDGSTRVASNAANELSQVLRFATTLKVAGVSAPSPAFVAAGRESVTFYSNVDVNAAASVTVLPSKPTRVKFEIDATTRSLVESRWTATASGAAWIFAAPATTANSSVNLGSRYIAPGAGTPLFSYFNLAGGAIATPATGSMSDADMALIRSIRITVRVQGTSGPSAGPVLVENTITLPNLVVRP
;
A
#
# COMPACT_ATOMS: atom_id res chain seq x y z
N MET A 1 -39.24 -74.90 -64.11
CA MET A 1 -39.29 -76.12 -63.28
C MET A 1 -38.05 -76.10 -62.38
N SER A 2 -38.29 -76.04 -61.08
CA SER A 2 -37.31 -75.83 -60.01
C SER A 2 -36.50 -77.11 -59.73
N ALA A 3 -35.19 -76.97 -59.50
CA ALA A 3 -34.37 -77.99 -58.85
C ALA A 3 -33.41 -77.33 -57.85
N HIS A 4 -33.34 -77.97 -56.68
CA HIS A 4 -32.80 -77.51 -55.40
C HIS A 4 -31.26 -77.71 -55.27
N PRO A 5 -30.62 -77.23 -54.19
CA PRO A 5 -29.27 -76.65 -54.16
C PRO A 5 -28.16 -77.63 -53.74
N ALA A 6 -26.91 -77.28 -54.03
CA ALA A 6 -25.73 -77.92 -53.44
C ALA A 6 -24.98 -76.92 -52.55
N ALA A 7 -25.01 -77.18 -51.24
CA ALA A 7 -24.38 -76.42 -50.19
C ALA A 7 -22.85 -76.64 -50.18
N ILE A 8 -22.10 -75.53 -50.17
CA ILE A 8 -20.65 -75.54 -49.91
C ILE A 8 -20.42 -75.07 -48.48
N LEU A 9 -20.12 -76.02 -47.60
CA LEU A 9 -19.69 -75.79 -46.22
C LEU A 9 -18.28 -75.16 -46.21
N ARG A 10 -18.25 -73.83 -46.08
CA ARG A 10 -17.02 -73.05 -45.91
C ARG A 10 -16.49 -73.21 -44.48
N ARG A 11 -15.49 -74.08 -44.34
CA ARG A 11 -14.73 -74.36 -43.12
C ARG A 11 -14.03 -73.09 -42.63
N ILE A 12 -14.56 -72.46 -41.59
CA ILE A 12 -13.91 -71.33 -40.91
C ILE A 12 -12.71 -71.89 -40.13
N ARG A 13 -11.50 -71.69 -40.65
CA ARG A 13 -10.26 -71.89 -39.89
C ARG A 13 -10.15 -70.75 -38.88
N HIS A 14 -10.35 -71.05 -37.61
CA HIS A 14 -9.88 -70.19 -36.52
C HIS A 14 -8.35 -70.24 -36.51
N ALA A 15 -7.71 -69.15 -36.97
CA ALA A 15 -6.33 -68.91 -36.65
C ALA A 15 -6.23 -68.61 -35.13
N PRO A 16 -5.37 -69.30 -34.37
CA PRO A 16 -5.13 -68.92 -32.99
C PRO A 16 -4.50 -67.52 -33.01
N ARG A 17 -5.18 -66.56 -32.37
CA ARG A 17 -4.58 -65.28 -32.02
C ARG A 17 -3.33 -65.59 -31.18
N PRO A 18 -2.17 -64.96 -31.45
CA PRO A 18 -1.05 -65.08 -30.53
C PRO A 18 -1.57 -64.62 -29.17
N ALA A 19 -1.41 -65.47 -28.15
CA ALA A 19 -1.67 -65.11 -26.78
C ALA A 19 -0.81 -63.88 -26.49
N GLU A 20 -1.43 -62.69 -26.48
CA GLU A 20 -0.83 -61.52 -25.88
C GLU A 20 -0.38 -61.95 -24.50
N SER A 21 0.92 -61.80 -24.29
CA SER A 21 1.59 -62.32 -23.12
C SER A 21 0.97 -61.71 -21.88
N ASP A 22 0.07 -62.45 -21.25
CA ASP A 22 -0.50 -62.19 -19.93
C ASP A 22 0.60 -62.47 -18.90
N ARG A 23 1.69 -61.69 -19.00
CA ARG A 23 2.77 -61.66 -18.02
C ARG A 23 2.18 -60.94 -16.81
N GLY A 24 1.78 -61.72 -15.81
CA GLY A 24 1.36 -61.19 -14.52
C GLY A 24 2.36 -60.15 -14.02
N ILE A 25 1.84 -59.03 -13.51
CA ILE A 25 2.62 -57.94 -12.91
C ILE A 25 3.61 -58.54 -11.92
N THR A 26 4.89 -58.31 -12.15
CA THR A 26 5.92 -58.81 -11.24
C THR A 26 5.97 -57.94 -9.99
N LEU A 27 6.26 -58.54 -8.82
CA LEU A 27 6.35 -57.83 -7.53
C LEU A 27 7.33 -56.63 -7.60
N ILE A 28 8.40 -56.78 -8.39
CA ILE A 28 9.40 -55.74 -8.61
C ILE A 28 8.84 -54.56 -9.43
N GLU A 29 7.95 -54.82 -10.39
CA GLU A 29 7.36 -53.82 -11.28
C GLU A 29 6.31 -52.97 -10.54
N LEU A 30 5.57 -53.58 -9.62
CA LEU A 30 4.68 -52.87 -8.70
C LEU A 30 5.49 -51.93 -7.77
N LEU A 31 6.63 -52.40 -7.24
CA LEU A 31 7.48 -51.63 -6.35
C LEU A 31 8.09 -50.41 -7.07
N VAL A 32 8.64 -50.62 -8.27
CA VAL A 32 9.20 -49.52 -9.08
C VAL A 32 8.10 -48.51 -9.44
N SER A 33 6.90 -48.98 -9.80
CA SER A 33 5.77 -48.10 -10.10
C SER A 33 5.36 -47.24 -8.91
N MET A 34 5.33 -47.80 -7.70
CA MET A 34 5.05 -47.05 -6.47
C MET A 34 6.13 -46.03 -6.14
N MET A 35 7.41 -46.36 -6.33
CA MET A 35 8.52 -45.42 -6.12
C MET A 35 8.46 -44.25 -7.12
N LEU A 36 8.19 -44.54 -8.40
CA LEU A 36 8.03 -43.53 -9.43
C LEU A 36 6.82 -42.64 -9.15
N LEU A 37 5.69 -43.22 -8.72
CA LEU A 37 4.51 -42.46 -8.34
C LEU A 37 4.82 -41.52 -7.16
N GLY A 38 5.54 -42.00 -6.14
CA GLY A 38 5.97 -41.18 -5.00
C GLY A 38 6.85 -40.00 -5.42
N LEU A 39 7.80 -40.24 -6.32
CA LEU A 39 8.66 -39.19 -6.89
C LEU A 39 7.84 -38.14 -7.64
N ILE A 40 6.89 -38.58 -8.49
CA ILE A 40 6.01 -37.68 -9.25
C ILE A 40 5.14 -36.85 -8.31
N MET A 41 4.54 -37.46 -7.29
CA MET A 41 3.73 -36.76 -6.30
C MET A 41 4.55 -35.72 -5.53
N ALA A 42 5.80 -36.02 -5.17
CA ALA A 42 6.69 -35.07 -4.52
C ALA A 42 6.99 -33.86 -5.42
N MET A 43 7.27 -34.08 -6.71
CA MET A 43 7.49 -33.00 -7.68
C MET A 43 6.25 -32.13 -7.88
N VAL A 44 5.07 -32.74 -8.05
CA VAL A 44 3.79 -32.03 -8.23
C VAL A 44 3.46 -31.20 -7.00
N THR A 45 3.67 -31.75 -5.80
CA THR A 45 3.45 -31.02 -4.54
C THR A 45 4.41 -29.83 -4.41
N GLY A 46 5.69 -30.02 -4.77
CA GLY A 46 6.67 -28.94 -4.79
C GLY A 46 6.27 -27.81 -5.74
N LEU A 47 5.85 -28.15 -6.95
CA LEU A 47 5.36 -27.17 -7.94
C LEU A 47 4.12 -26.43 -7.44
N TYR A 48 3.15 -27.14 -6.86
CA TYR A 48 1.94 -26.54 -6.30
C TYR A 48 2.25 -25.55 -5.18
N LEU A 49 3.12 -25.94 -4.24
CA LEU A 49 3.55 -25.05 -3.15
C LEU A 49 4.28 -23.81 -3.68
N SER A 50 5.14 -23.99 -4.69
CA SER A 50 5.84 -22.88 -5.35
C SER A 50 4.85 -21.91 -6.01
N MET A 51 3.89 -22.43 -6.76
CA MET A 51 2.87 -21.62 -7.44
C MET A 51 1.96 -20.89 -6.43
N SER A 52 1.51 -21.58 -5.38
CA SER A 52 0.69 -20.98 -4.32
C SER A 52 1.42 -19.83 -3.62
N ARG A 53 2.70 -20.01 -3.29
CA ARG A 53 3.55 -18.94 -2.74
C ARG A 53 3.68 -17.76 -3.70
N SER A 54 3.89 -18.02 -4.98
CA SER A 54 4.01 -16.98 -6.00
C SER A 54 2.72 -16.16 -6.15
N VAL A 55 1.56 -16.82 -6.16
CA VAL A 55 0.25 -16.14 -6.23
C VAL A 55 0.02 -15.29 -4.98
N SER A 56 0.30 -15.83 -3.79
CA SER A 56 0.14 -15.11 -2.53
C SER A 56 1.06 -13.87 -2.44
N LEU A 57 2.29 -13.99 -2.95
CA LEU A 57 3.22 -12.86 -3.05
C LEU A 57 2.69 -11.78 -4.00
N GLY A 58 2.22 -12.17 -5.19
CA GLY A 58 1.64 -11.24 -6.16
C GLY A 58 0.45 -10.46 -5.58
N GLN A 59 -0.50 -11.16 -4.96
CA GLN A 59 -1.66 -10.52 -4.31
C GLN A 59 -1.24 -9.57 -3.18
N SER A 60 -0.21 -9.93 -2.41
CA SER A 60 0.32 -9.09 -1.35
C SER A 60 0.96 -7.81 -1.89
N MET A 61 1.71 -7.91 -3.00
CA MET A 61 2.33 -6.77 -3.67
C MET A 61 1.29 -5.83 -4.28
N ASP A 62 0.26 -6.38 -4.93
CA ASP A 62 -0.82 -5.59 -5.53
C ASP A 62 -1.61 -4.83 -4.46
N GLY A 63 -1.96 -5.49 -3.35
CA GLY A 63 -2.64 -4.86 -2.22
C GLY A 63 -1.80 -3.74 -1.60
N SER A 64 -0.50 -4.00 -1.41
CA SER A 64 0.45 -3.02 -0.88
C SER A 64 0.59 -1.79 -1.76
N THR A 65 0.69 -1.99 -3.07
CA THR A 65 0.82 -0.91 -4.06
C THR A 65 -0.43 -0.05 -4.11
N ARG A 66 -1.62 -0.66 -4.04
CA ARG A 66 -2.89 0.07 -3.97
C ARG A 66 -3.00 0.93 -2.71
N VAL A 67 -2.68 0.36 -1.55
CA VAL A 67 -2.69 1.08 -0.27
C VAL A 67 -1.71 2.26 -0.31
N ALA A 68 -0.48 2.02 -0.74
CA ALA A 68 0.52 3.08 -0.85
C ALA A 68 0.12 4.18 -1.84
N SER A 69 -0.48 3.82 -2.97
CA SER A 69 -0.96 4.77 -3.98
C SER A 69 -2.13 5.61 -3.46
N ASN A 70 -3.08 5.00 -2.75
CA ASN A 70 -4.20 5.71 -2.15
C ASN A 70 -3.70 6.70 -1.08
N ALA A 71 -2.84 6.25 -0.16
CA ALA A 71 -2.23 7.12 0.84
C ALA A 71 -1.43 8.27 0.19
N ALA A 72 -0.63 7.96 -0.83
CA ALA A 72 0.12 8.95 -1.59
C ALA A 72 -0.78 9.98 -2.27
N ASN A 73 -1.91 9.56 -2.86
CA ASN A 73 -2.86 10.45 -3.51
C ASN A 73 -3.57 11.37 -2.51
N GLU A 74 -4.06 10.82 -1.39
CA GLU A 74 -4.70 11.60 -0.32
C GLU A 74 -3.72 12.63 0.27
N LEU A 75 -2.51 12.19 0.63
CA LEU A 75 -1.45 13.08 1.08
C LEU A 75 -1.15 14.16 0.04
N SER A 76 -0.99 13.80 -1.23
CA SER A 76 -0.69 14.76 -2.30
C SER A 76 -1.81 15.80 -2.45
N GLN A 77 -3.06 15.35 -2.43
CA GLN A 77 -4.22 16.22 -2.53
C GLN A 77 -4.26 17.20 -1.36
N VAL A 78 -4.17 16.70 -0.13
CA VAL A 78 -4.30 17.55 1.07
C VAL A 78 -3.12 18.48 1.23
N LEU A 79 -1.91 17.99 0.96
CA LEU A 79 -0.67 18.73 1.12
C LEU A 79 -0.53 19.81 0.04
N ARG A 80 -1.07 19.62 -1.17
CA ARG A 80 -1.07 20.66 -2.21
C ARG A 80 -1.82 21.93 -1.77
N PHE A 81 -2.82 21.79 -0.90
CA PHE A 81 -3.58 22.90 -0.33
C PHE A 81 -3.01 23.43 0.99
N ALA A 82 -1.80 23.00 1.38
CA ALA A 82 -1.11 23.54 2.55
C ALA A 82 -0.95 25.07 2.42
N THR A 83 -1.21 25.79 3.50
CA THR A 83 -1.25 27.27 3.49
C THR A 83 -0.69 27.86 4.77
N THR A 84 -0.04 29.01 4.64
CA THR A 84 0.22 29.90 5.78
C THR A 84 -1.06 30.64 6.16
N LEU A 85 -1.25 30.94 7.44
CA LEU A 85 -2.44 31.65 7.91
C LEU A 85 -2.17 32.44 9.19
N LYS A 86 -3.07 33.35 9.54
CA LYS A 86 -3.01 34.07 10.82
C LYS A 86 -3.72 33.26 11.91
N VAL A 87 -2.96 32.78 12.90
CA VAL A 87 -3.50 32.12 14.10
C VAL A 87 -3.77 33.17 15.18
N ALA A 88 -4.88 33.02 15.90
CA ALA A 88 -5.22 33.95 16.99
C ALA A 88 -4.13 33.94 18.07
N GLY A 89 -3.74 35.12 18.56
CA GLY A 89 -2.67 35.28 19.54
C GLY A 89 -1.25 35.27 18.96
N VAL A 90 -1.07 35.07 17.65
CA VAL A 90 0.22 35.15 16.96
C VAL A 90 0.28 36.45 16.12
N SER A 91 1.35 37.23 16.30
CA SER A 91 1.52 38.52 15.63
C SER A 91 1.83 38.37 14.13
N ALA A 92 2.70 37.41 13.79
CA ALA A 92 3.07 37.07 12.43
C ALA A 92 2.20 35.93 11.84
N PRO A 93 2.08 35.81 10.51
CA PRO A 93 1.49 34.63 9.89
C PRO A 93 2.24 33.37 10.34
N SER A 94 1.49 32.36 10.77
CA SER A 94 2.05 31.07 11.13
C SER A 94 2.48 30.30 9.87
N PRO A 95 3.60 29.57 9.91
CA PRO A 95 4.00 28.70 8.82
C PRO A 95 2.94 27.64 8.56
N ALA A 96 2.94 27.07 7.35
CA ALA A 96 1.98 26.05 6.97
C ALA A 96 2.12 24.78 7.83
N PHE A 97 3.35 24.44 8.23
CA PHE A 97 3.64 23.30 9.09
C PHE A 97 3.64 23.72 10.55
N VAL A 98 2.94 22.95 11.39
CA VAL A 98 2.87 23.10 12.84
C VAL A 98 3.81 22.11 13.53
N ALA A 99 3.92 20.92 12.96
CA ALA A 99 4.86 19.91 13.41
C ALA A 99 5.33 19.07 12.21
N ALA A 100 6.61 18.77 12.15
CA ALA A 100 7.21 17.97 11.09
C ALA A 100 8.18 16.98 11.74
N GLY A 101 7.77 15.72 11.84
CA GLY A 101 8.57 14.64 12.42
C GLY A 101 8.81 13.53 11.40
N ARG A 102 9.44 12.44 11.85
CA ARG A 102 9.78 11.31 10.98
C ARG A 102 8.61 10.40 10.65
N GLU A 103 7.67 10.25 11.58
CA GLU A 103 6.47 9.39 11.43
C GLU A 103 5.16 10.17 11.57
N SER A 104 5.24 11.49 11.78
CA SER A 104 4.07 12.35 11.84
C SER A 104 4.35 13.73 11.24
N VAL A 105 3.33 14.32 10.63
CA VAL A 105 3.35 15.69 10.11
C VAL A 105 2.00 16.34 10.39
N THR A 106 2.02 17.57 10.89
CA THR A 106 0.83 18.39 11.16
C THR A 106 0.96 19.71 10.44
N PHE A 107 -0.05 20.09 9.68
CA PHE A 107 -0.05 21.31 8.88
C PHE A 107 -1.46 21.90 8.73
N TYR A 108 -1.51 23.15 8.32
CA TYR A 108 -2.74 23.83 7.94
C TYR A 108 -2.96 23.71 6.44
N SER A 109 -4.20 23.39 6.06
CA SER A 109 -4.59 23.23 4.67
C SER A 109 -5.96 23.80 4.41
N ASN A 110 -6.14 24.40 3.24
CA ASN A 110 -7.44 24.83 2.73
C ASN A 110 -8.13 23.68 1.99
N VAL A 111 -8.09 22.47 2.57
CA VAL A 111 -8.96 21.38 2.11
C VAL A 111 -10.36 21.55 2.68
N ASP A 112 -11.35 21.10 1.92
CA ASP A 112 -12.78 21.14 2.28
C ASP A 112 -13.35 22.56 2.43
N VAL A 113 -12.81 23.54 1.68
CA VAL A 113 -13.41 24.88 1.62
C VAL A 113 -14.76 24.77 0.92
N ASN A 114 -15.84 25.04 1.67
CA ASN A 114 -17.16 25.16 1.07
C ASN A 114 -17.20 26.45 0.23
N ALA A 115 -17.25 26.31 -1.10
CA ALA A 115 -17.32 27.44 -2.03
C ALA A 115 -18.59 28.30 -1.87
N ALA A 116 -19.64 27.76 -1.24
CA ALA A 116 -20.88 28.45 -0.92
C ALA A 116 -20.91 28.99 0.53
N ALA A 117 -19.87 28.74 1.34
CA ALA A 117 -19.79 29.36 2.66
C ALA A 117 -19.60 30.87 2.51
N SER A 118 -20.39 31.64 3.27
CA SER A 118 -20.42 33.09 3.18
C SER A 118 -19.02 33.68 3.29
N VAL A 119 -18.63 34.52 2.31
CA VAL A 119 -17.35 35.24 2.21
C VAL A 119 -17.15 36.26 3.34
N THR A 120 -18.07 36.32 4.30
CA THR A 120 -18.07 37.23 5.45
C THR A 120 -16.86 37.04 6.38
N VAL A 121 -16.16 35.89 6.28
CA VAL A 121 -14.91 35.63 6.99
C VAL A 121 -13.82 35.37 5.94
N LEU A 122 -13.04 36.40 5.63
CA LEU A 122 -11.78 36.27 4.88
C LEU A 122 -10.64 36.10 5.89
N PRO A 123 -9.70 35.16 5.66
CA PRO A 123 -9.54 34.25 4.50
C PRO A 123 -10.42 32.98 4.56
N SER A 124 -10.37 32.11 3.54
CA SER A 124 -11.10 30.82 3.50
C SER A 124 -10.89 29.97 4.76
N LYS A 125 -11.94 29.29 5.24
CA LYS A 125 -11.89 28.44 6.45
C LYS A 125 -10.86 27.31 6.28
N PRO A 126 -9.77 27.31 7.05
CA PRO A 126 -8.74 26.28 6.99
C PRO A 126 -9.12 25.06 7.84
N THR A 127 -8.46 23.95 7.53
CA THR A 127 -8.49 22.72 8.30
C THR A 127 -7.07 22.42 8.78
N ARG A 128 -6.89 22.04 10.04
CA ARG A 128 -5.62 21.48 10.49
C ARG A 128 -5.64 19.98 10.26
N VAL A 129 -4.62 19.47 9.59
CA VAL A 129 -4.50 18.05 9.26
C VAL A 129 -3.25 17.48 9.89
N LYS A 130 -3.37 16.28 10.47
CA LYS A 130 -2.25 15.48 10.95
C LYS A 130 -2.25 14.15 10.22
N PHE A 131 -1.10 13.78 9.67
CA PHE A 131 -0.82 12.41 9.28
C PHE A 131 0.14 11.82 10.29
N GLU A 132 -0.14 10.62 10.78
CA GLU A 132 0.75 9.91 11.68
C GLU A 132 0.67 8.40 11.49
N ILE A 133 1.74 7.69 11.85
CA ILE A 133 1.67 6.25 12.04
C ILE A 133 1.12 5.97 13.44
N ASP A 134 -0.01 5.28 13.50
CA ASP A 134 -0.59 4.81 14.76
C ASP A 134 0.38 3.83 15.45
N ALA A 135 0.68 4.09 16.72
CA ALA A 135 1.68 3.32 17.45
C ALA A 135 1.31 1.83 17.64
N THR A 136 0.00 1.51 17.63
CA THR A 136 -0.51 0.17 17.94
C THR A 136 -0.66 -0.67 16.67
N THR A 137 -1.41 -0.15 15.71
CA THR A 137 -1.77 -0.80 14.45
C THR A 137 -0.70 -0.63 13.38
N ARG A 138 0.20 0.34 13.56
CA ARG A 138 1.18 0.78 12.56
C ARG A 138 0.55 1.20 11.23
N SER A 139 -0.72 1.58 11.24
CA SER A 139 -1.42 2.16 10.09
C SER A 139 -1.16 3.65 9.97
N LEU A 140 -1.22 4.19 8.75
CA LEU A 140 -1.20 5.62 8.50
C LEU A 140 -2.61 6.16 8.77
N VAL A 141 -2.69 7.10 9.68
CA VAL A 141 -3.94 7.74 10.10
C VAL A 141 -3.90 9.20 9.69
N GLU A 142 -4.97 9.65 9.06
CA GLU A 142 -5.25 11.05 8.83
C GLU A 142 -6.25 11.54 9.88
N SER A 143 -5.93 12.64 10.55
CA SER A 143 -6.82 13.30 11.51
C SER A 143 -7.02 14.76 11.13
N ARG A 144 -8.27 15.24 11.18
CA ARG A 144 -8.65 16.61 10.82
C ARG A 144 -9.28 17.34 12.00
N TRP A 145 -8.89 18.61 12.18
CA TRP A 145 -9.50 19.54 13.14
C TRP A 145 -10.02 20.78 12.42
N THR A 146 -11.26 21.11 12.71
CA THR A 146 -11.96 22.26 12.18
C THR A 146 -11.50 23.53 12.89
N ALA A 147 -11.24 24.60 12.12
CA ALA A 147 -10.96 25.92 12.68
C ALA A 147 -12.23 26.66 13.12
N THR A 148 -12.08 27.53 14.12
CA THR A 148 -13.11 28.51 14.52
C THR A 148 -12.58 29.91 14.24
N ALA A 149 -13.41 30.77 13.66
CA ALA A 149 -13.03 32.15 13.33
C ALA A 149 -12.90 33.01 14.60
N SER A 150 -11.92 33.91 14.60
CA SER A 150 -11.73 34.95 15.62
C SER A 150 -11.23 36.24 14.95
N GLY A 151 -12.18 37.07 14.51
CA GLY A 151 -11.87 38.21 13.64
C GLY A 151 -11.22 37.75 12.33
N ALA A 152 -10.05 38.31 12.01
CA ALA A 152 -9.24 37.93 10.84
C ALA A 152 -8.28 36.75 11.11
N ALA A 153 -8.39 36.10 12.26
CA ALA A 153 -7.52 34.99 12.68
C ALA A 153 -8.31 33.70 12.91
N TRP A 154 -7.61 32.58 12.91
CA TRP A 154 -8.18 31.25 13.15
C TRP A 154 -7.74 30.67 14.49
N ILE A 155 -8.67 30.01 15.17
CA ILE A 155 -8.43 29.23 16.38
C ILE A 155 -8.56 27.76 16.03
N PHE A 156 -7.64 26.94 16.53
CA PHE A 156 -7.70 25.49 16.45
C PHE A 156 -7.64 24.91 17.87
N ALA A 157 -8.40 23.84 18.13
CA ALA A 157 -8.24 23.07 19.35
C ALA A 157 -6.80 22.53 19.48
N ALA A 158 -6.29 22.14 20.64
CA ALA A 158 -4.95 21.56 20.72
C ALA A 158 -4.88 20.22 19.94
N PRO A 159 -3.73 19.82 19.34
CA PRO A 159 -3.60 18.54 18.63
C PRO A 159 -3.86 17.30 19.51
N ALA A 160 -3.75 17.45 20.83
CA ALA A 160 -4.06 16.41 21.81
C ALA A 160 -5.58 16.21 22.05
N THR A 161 -6.43 17.06 21.47
CA THR A 161 -7.88 16.91 21.55
C THR A 161 -8.41 15.99 20.45
N THR A 162 -9.52 15.31 20.70
CA THR A 162 -10.18 14.42 19.73
C THR A 162 -10.38 15.13 18.40
N ALA A 163 -9.92 14.50 17.31
CA ALA A 163 -10.11 15.02 15.96
C ALA A 163 -11.60 15.07 15.58
N ASN A 164 -11.99 16.03 14.74
CA ASN A 164 -13.35 16.08 14.19
C ASN A 164 -13.62 14.92 13.24
N SER A 165 -12.59 14.45 12.55
CA SER A 165 -12.62 13.27 11.70
C SER A 165 -11.27 12.56 11.76
N SER A 166 -11.29 11.23 11.73
CA SER A 166 -10.09 10.41 11.64
C SER A 166 -10.34 9.25 10.68
N VAL A 167 -9.43 9.06 9.73
CA VAL A 167 -9.53 8.02 8.69
C VAL A 167 -8.22 7.24 8.66
N ASN A 168 -8.33 5.91 8.64
CA ASN A 168 -7.19 5.03 8.43
C ASN A 168 -6.96 4.87 6.92
N LEU A 169 -5.79 5.28 6.45
CA LEU A 169 -5.39 5.29 5.03
C LEU A 169 -4.61 4.05 4.61
N GLY A 170 -4.51 3.00 5.44
CA GLY A 170 -3.86 1.78 5.00
C GLY A 170 -3.55 0.74 6.06
N SER A 171 -3.16 -0.44 5.58
CA SER A 171 -2.69 -1.54 6.43
C SER A 171 -1.29 -1.29 7.01
N ARG A 172 -0.90 -2.15 7.96
CA ARG A 172 0.33 -2.10 8.76
C ARG A 172 1.57 -1.66 7.96
N TYR A 173 1.98 -0.42 8.14
CA TYR A 173 3.20 0.15 7.58
C TYR A 173 4.40 -0.20 8.46
N ILE A 174 5.44 -0.73 7.84
CA ILE A 174 6.71 -0.99 8.53
C ILE A 174 7.62 0.19 8.25
N ALA A 175 8.24 0.72 9.31
CA ALA A 175 9.26 1.74 9.16
C ALA A 175 10.33 1.22 8.17
N PRO A 176 10.86 2.05 7.25
CA PRO A 176 11.69 1.58 6.15
C PRO A 176 13.06 0.93 6.49
N GLY A 177 13.27 0.50 7.73
CA GLY A 177 14.52 -0.02 8.28
C GLY A 177 15.11 0.94 9.32
N ALA A 178 16.16 0.50 10.00
CA ALA A 178 16.83 1.30 11.02
C ALA A 178 17.36 2.63 10.44
N GLY A 179 16.64 3.72 10.68
CA GLY A 179 17.11 5.07 10.35
C GLY A 179 16.45 5.76 9.15
N THR A 180 15.57 5.12 8.39
CA THR A 180 14.86 5.81 7.30
C THR A 180 13.54 6.40 7.80
N PRO A 181 13.34 7.73 7.75
CA PRO A 181 12.08 8.35 8.15
C PRO A 181 10.97 8.06 7.14
N LEU A 182 9.72 7.97 7.61
CA LEU A 182 8.56 7.91 6.72
C LEU A 182 8.42 9.22 5.95
N PHE A 183 8.55 10.35 6.64
CA PHE A 183 8.51 11.68 6.05
C PHE A 183 9.91 12.27 6.00
N SER A 184 10.39 12.56 4.80
CA SER A 184 11.60 13.35 4.56
C SER A 184 11.22 14.70 3.95
N TYR A 185 11.88 15.77 4.37
CA TYR A 185 11.52 17.14 3.98
C TYR A 185 12.64 17.77 3.17
N PHE A 186 12.27 18.56 2.17
CA PHE A 186 13.23 19.23 1.31
C PHE A 186 12.86 20.71 1.12
N ASN A 187 13.89 21.52 0.94
CA ASN A 187 13.77 22.94 0.67
C ASN A 187 13.52 23.23 -0.82
N LEU A 188 13.42 24.52 -1.18
CA LEU A 188 13.16 24.96 -2.56
C LEU A 188 14.22 24.49 -3.56
N ALA A 189 15.47 24.38 -3.14
CA ALA A 189 16.59 23.92 -3.96
C ALA A 189 16.67 22.38 -4.05
N GLY A 190 15.74 21.65 -3.43
CA GLY A 190 15.78 20.19 -3.33
C GLY A 190 16.77 19.66 -2.29
N GLY A 191 17.34 20.52 -1.46
CA GLY A 191 18.21 20.13 -0.35
C GLY A 191 17.39 19.49 0.77
N ALA A 192 17.84 18.34 1.26
CA ALA A 192 17.21 17.66 2.38
C ALA A 192 17.35 18.49 3.67
N ILE A 193 16.27 18.60 4.42
CA ILE A 193 16.25 19.24 5.73
C ILE A 193 16.32 18.13 6.79
N ALA A 194 17.24 18.28 7.75
CA ALA A 194 17.47 17.25 8.76
C ALA A 194 16.21 17.08 9.64
N THR A 195 15.66 15.87 9.64
CA THR A 195 14.57 15.50 10.56
C THR A 195 15.14 15.03 11.89
N PRO A 196 14.67 15.55 13.04
CA PRO A 196 15.11 15.07 14.34
C PRO A 196 14.69 13.61 14.54
N ALA A 197 15.49 12.84 15.26
CA ALA A 197 15.24 11.42 15.51
C ALA A 197 13.90 11.16 16.22
N THR A 198 13.50 12.11 17.08
CA THR A 198 12.25 12.14 17.83
C THR A 198 11.66 13.54 17.81
N GLY A 199 10.33 13.65 17.92
CA GLY A 199 9.64 14.93 17.98
C GLY A 199 9.52 15.64 16.64
N SER A 200 9.46 16.98 16.69
CA SER A 200 9.25 17.87 15.56
C SER A 200 10.50 18.69 15.25
N MET A 201 10.68 19.05 13.99
CA MET A 201 11.66 20.03 13.50
C MET A 201 11.42 21.41 14.12
N SER A 202 12.47 22.26 14.04
CA SER A 202 12.40 23.66 14.48
C SER A 202 11.48 24.49 13.59
N ASP A 203 10.92 25.58 14.12
CA ASP A 203 10.06 26.48 13.34
C ASP A 203 10.76 27.08 12.11
N ALA A 204 12.05 27.36 12.23
CA ALA A 204 12.87 27.86 11.13
C ALA A 204 12.99 26.82 10.00
N ASP A 205 13.25 25.56 10.34
CA ASP A 205 13.34 24.48 9.36
C ASP A 205 11.98 24.17 8.73
N MET A 206 10.90 24.23 9.53
CA MET A 206 9.54 24.04 9.04
C MET A 206 9.12 25.10 8.03
N ALA A 207 9.57 26.35 8.20
CA ALA A 207 9.33 27.42 7.25
C ALA A 207 10.04 27.22 5.89
N LEU A 208 11.10 26.40 5.85
CA LEU A 208 11.86 26.09 4.63
C LEU A 208 11.29 24.93 3.81
N ILE A 209 10.33 24.16 4.34
CA ILE A 209 9.77 22.98 3.67
C ILE A 209 9.05 23.38 2.37
N ARG A 210 9.43 22.75 1.25
CA ARG A 210 8.82 22.95 -0.08
C ARG A 210 8.47 21.65 -0.80
N SER A 211 9.00 20.52 -0.34
CA SER A 211 8.50 19.21 -0.74
C SER A 211 8.67 18.19 0.39
N ILE A 212 7.83 17.17 0.34
CA ILE A 212 7.86 16.03 1.28
C ILE A 212 8.01 14.76 0.46
N ARG A 213 8.99 13.93 0.81
CA ARG A 213 9.06 12.54 0.35
C ARG A 213 8.50 11.62 1.40
N ILE A 214 7.68 10.70 0.93
CA ILE A 214 7.05 9.65 1.73
C ILE A 214 7.70 8.34 1.31
N THR A 215 8.36 7.69 2.26
CA THR A 215 9.04 6.41 2.03
C THR A 215 8.36 5.35 2.90
N VAL A 216 7.76 4.36 2.26
CA VAL A 216 6.96 3.33 2.92
C VAL A 216 7.53 1.96 2.60
N ARG A 217 7.66 1.09 3.62
CA ARG A 217 7.80 -0.35 3.41
C ARG A 217 6.54 -1.08 3.78
N VAL A 218 5.96 -1.78 2.82
CA VAL A 218 4.79 -2.62 3.05
C VAL A 218 5.25 -4.07 3.06
N GLN A 219 4.92 -4.78 4.14
CA GLN A 219 5.16 -6.22 4.23
C GLN A 219 3.93 -6.97 3.70
N GLY A 220 4.16 -7.92 2.81
CA GLY A 220 3.10 -8.78 2.31
C GLY A 220 2.50 -9.65 3.43
N THR A 221 1.22 -9.99 3.30
CA THR A 221 0.48 -10.81 4.28
C THR A 221 0.93 -12.28 4.30
N SER A 222 1.83 -12.69 3.40
CA SER A 222 2.33 -14.06 3.21
C SER A 222 3.45 -14.50 4.19
N GLY A 223 3.66 -13.77 5.28
CA GLY A 223 4.65 -14.09 6.31
C GLY A 223 6.04 -13.51 6.04
N PRO A 224 7.02 -13.77 6.93
CA PRO A 224 8.33 -13.11 6.95
C PRO A 224 9.21 -13.36 5.71
N SER A 225 8.85 -14.31 4.84
CA SER A 225 9.61 -14.62 3.62
C SER A 225 9.25 -13.77 2.39
N ALA A 226 8.14 -13.03 2.42
CA ALA A 226 7.82 -12.05 1.38
C ALA A 226 8.62 -10.77 1.66
N GLY A 227 9.65 -10.51 0.86
CA GLY A 227 10.49 -9.32 1.01
C GLY A 227 9.66 -8.03 0.98
N PRO A 228 9.95 -7.04 1.83
CA PRO A 228 9.18 -5.81 1.91
C PRO A 228 9.33 -4.97 0.65
N VAL A 229 8.21 -4.47 0.10
CA VAL A 229 8.21 -3.54 -1.03
C VAL A 229 8.45 -2.12 -0.52
N LEU A 230 9.42 -1.42 -1.10
CA LEU A 230 9.69 0.00 -0.85
C LEU A 230 8.91 0.85 -1.85
N VAL A 231 8.06 1.74 -1.36
CA VAL A 231 7.37 2.75 -2.17
C VAL A 231 7.88 4.12 -1.75
N GLU A 232 8.36 4.90 -2.71
CA GLU A 232 8.78 6.28 -2.50
C GLU A 232 7.95 7.22 -3.37
N ASN A 233 7.34 8.23 -2.76
CA ASN A 233 6.65 9.28 -3.49
C ASN A 233 7.11 10.65 -3.00
N THR A 234 7.39 11.59 -3.92
CA THR A 234 7.79 12.96 -3.57
C THR A 234 6.71 13.94 -4.01
N ILE A 235 6.23 14.74 -3.06
CA ILE A 235 5.12 15.68 -3.21
C ILE A 235 5.67 17.09 -3.10
N THR A 236 5.43 17.91 -4.11
CA THR A 236 5.82 19.32 -4.12
C THR A 236 4.69 20.22 -3.61
N LEU A 237 5.04 21.35 -2.99
CA LEU A 237 4.12 22.27 -2.32
C LEU A 237 3.98 23.58 -3.09
N PRO A 238 3.25 23.62 -4.22
CA PRO A 238 3.19 24.82 -5.07
C PRO A 238 2.58 26.03 -4.35
N ASN A 239 1.63 25.81 -3.44
CA ASN A 239 0.96 26.91 -2.72
C ASN A 239 1.88 27.62 -1.72
N LEU A 240 3.03 27.03 -1.36
CA LEU A 240 4.03 27.64 -0.48
C LEU A 240 5.17 28.32 -1.26
N VAL A 241 5.07 28.38 -2.59
CA VAL A 241 6.08 28.99 -3.49
C VAL A 241 5.82 30.50 -3.71
N VAL A 242 4.85 31.11 -3.01
CA VAL A 242 4.63 32.55 -3.12
C VAL A 242 5.88 33.31 -2.66
N ARG A 243 6.46 34.06 -3.60
CA ARG A 243 7.73 34.81 -3.56
C ARG A 243 7.76 35.86 -2.43
N PRO A 244 8.97 36.25 -1.97
CA PRO A 244 9.17 37.41 -1.10
C PRO A 244 8.64 38.71 -1.71
#